data_AF-A0A7X5KRA1-F1
#
_entry.id   AF-A0A7X5KRA1-F1
#
_cell.length_a   1.000
_cell.length_b   1.000
_cell.length_c   1.000
_cell.angle_alpha   90.00
_cell.angle_beta   90.00
_cell.angle_gamma   90.00
#
_symmetry.space_group_name_H-M   'P 1'
#
loop_
_entity.id
_entity.type
_entity.pdbx_description
1 polymer ?
#
loop_
_entity_poly.entity_id
_entity_poly.type
_entity_poly.pdbx_seq_one_letter_code
_entity_poly.pdbx_strand_id
1 'polypeptide(L)'
;MFEAQIQKYYYDMYGVKYDYMGVQQKNGEYYLTNNSALVSDIDYGSLIHICEKEKLNYIGRKTTDLSKSWYTRNRNTSLMVQLKNNTANFFKNICRANSSQCIWTSFKGNRKDLQEKGYTKGFLSCNMRAINEYSNRHCVAYLMNRYMNPIIKNFFLQHGISVDEDAFALSEMLQFIWRFSGITRFR
;
A
#
# COMPACT_ATOMS: atom_id res chain seq x y z
N MET A 1 11.89 2.89 3.78
CA MET A 1 10.54 3.50 3.75
C MET A 1 10.51 4.89 4.39
N PHE A 2 11.36 5.20 5.38
CA PHE A 2 11.45 6.52 6.00
C PHE A 2 11.64 7.67 4.99
N GLU A 3 12.45 7.45 3.95
CA GLU A 3 12.71 8.42 2.87
C GLU A 3 11.45 9.02 2.21
N ALA A 4 10.35 8.27 2.17
CA ALA A 4 9.09 8.71 1.55
C ALA A 4 8.08 9.28 2.56
N GLN A 5 8.44 9.37 3.85
CA GLN A 5 7.54 9.83 4.90
C GLN A 5 7.57 11.35 5.06
N ILE A 6 6.41 11.92 5.39
CA ILE A 6 6.25 13.36 5.70
C ILE A 6 7.28 13.82 6.75
N GLN A 7 7.57 12.98 7.74
CA GLN A 7 8.53 13.27 8.80
C GLN A 7 9.94 13.57 8.28
N LYS A 8 10.41 12.83 7.26
CA LYS A 8 11.73 13.01 6.67
C LYS A 8 11.85 14.39 6.01
N TYR A 9 10.84 14.76 5.22
CA TYR A 9 10.80 16.10 4.60
C TYR A 9 10.79 17.24 5.63
N TYR A 10 10.17 17.03 6.81
CA TYR A 10 10.27 17.98 7.91
C TYR A 10 11.68 18.08 8.48
N TYR A 11 12.37 16.96 8.68
CA TYR A 11 13.75 16.97 9.15
C TYR A 11 14.69 17.66 8.17
N ASP A 12 14.55 17.37 6.87
CA ASP A 12 15.35 18.01 5.82
C ASP A 12 15.16 19.54 5.83
N MET A 13 13.92 20.00 5.96
CA MET A 13 13.59 21.43 6.01
C MET A 13 14.25 22.17 7.17
N TYR A 14 14.36 21.51 8.33
CA TYR A 14 14.98 22.08 9.53
C TYR A 14 16.48 21.73 9.63
N GLY A 15 17.06 21.01 8.66
CA GLY A 15 18.45 20.55 8.71
C GLY A 15 18.74 19.58 9.86
N VAL A 16 17.73 18.86 10.34
CA VAL A 16 17.88 17.90 11.44
C VAL A 16 18.66 16.69 10.93
N LYS A 17 19.81 16.43 11.57
CA LYS A 17 20.60 15.23 11.31
C LYS A 17 20.01 14.04 12.05
N TYR A 18 19.97 12.89 11.40
CA TYR A 18 19.48 11.65 11.99
C TYR A 18 20.33 10.47 11.53
N ASP A 19 20.48 9.50 12.42
CA ASP A 19 21.19 8.24 12.14
C ASP A 19 20.21 7.09 11.98
N TYR A 20 20.52 6.17 11.06
CA TYR A 20 19.75 4.94 10.90
C TYR A 20 20.27 3.88 11.86
N MET A 21 19.47 3.51 12.85
CA MET A 21 19.77 2.42 13.77
C MET A 21 18.95 1.17 13.42
N GLY A 22 19.61 0.02 13.41
CA GLY A 22 18.98 -1.30 13.36
C GLY A 22 18.61 -1.82 14.75
N VAL A 23 17.93 -2.96 14.78
CA VAL A 23 17.62 -3.71 16.01
C VAL A 23 18.32 -5.06 15.92
N GLN A 24 19.05 -5.43 16.97
CA GLN A 24 19.67 -6.75 17.10
C GLN A 24 19.09 -7.48 18.32
N GLN A 25 18.80 -8.77 18.18
CA GLN A 25 18.45 -9.62 19.31
C GLN A 25 19.69 -10.35 19.82
N LYS A 26 19.92 -10.30 21.14
CA LYS A 26 20.96 -11.10 21.83
C LYS A 26 20.35 -11.68 23.09
N ASN A 27 20.44 -12.99 23.27
CA ASN A 27 19.93 -13.71 24.45
C ASN A 27 18.45 -13.41 24.78
N GLY A 28 17.61 -13.19 23.77
CA GLY A 28 16.18 -12.88 23.94
C GLY A 28 15.86 -11.40 24.17
N GLU A 29 16.86 -10.54 24.35
CA GLU A 29 16.69 -9.09 24.52
C GLU A 29 17.03 -8.33 23.24
N TYR A 30 16.40 -7.16 23.06
CA TYR A 30 16.56 -6.32 21.88
C TYR A 30 17.42 -5.10 22.19
N TYR A 31 18.39 -4.84 21.31
CA TYR A 31 19.36 -3.76 21.43
C TYR A 31 19.38 -2.94 20.14
N LEU A 32 19.54 -1.62 20.27
CA LEU A 32 19.81 -0.77 19.12
C LEU A 32 21.25 -0.95 18.66
N THR A 33 21.46 -0.97 17.35
CA THR A 33 22.78 -1.12 16.75
C THR A 33 22.96 -0.17 15.57
N ASN A 34 24.19 0.31 15.38
CA ASN A 34 24.55 1.08 14.18
C ASN A 34 24.71 0.18 12.95
N ASN A 35 24.67 -1.15 13.13
CA ASN A 35 24.61 -2.09 12.02
C ASN A 35 23.18 -2.12 11.48
N SER A 36 22.86 -1.13 10.64
CA SER A 36 21.57 -0.98 9.96
C SER A 36 21.41 -1.95 8.79
N ALA A 37 22.36 -2.87 8.58
CA ALA A 37 22.18 -3.92 7.61
C ALA A 37 20.91 -4.68 7.99
N LEU A 38 19.87 -4.50 7.17
CA LEU A 38 18.67 -5.31 7.15
C LEU A 38 19.10 -6.71 6.74
N VAL A 39 19.80 -7.44 7.62
CA VAL A 39 20.07 -8.86 7.41
C VAL A 39 18.79 -9.59 7.83
N SER A 40 17.72 -9.37 7.07
CA SER A 40 16.79 -10.45 6.87
C SER A 40 17.34 -11.26 5.71
N ASP A 41 17.74 -12.50 5.97
CA ASP A 41 17.99 -13.49 4.90
C ASP A 41 16.71 -13.78 4.07
N ILE A 42 15.60 -13.15 4.42
CA ILE A 42 14.31 -13.24 3.76
C ILE A 42 14.32 -12.32 2.52
N ASP A 43 14.38 -12.93 1.35
CA ASP A 43 14.08 -12.25 0.09
C ASP A 43 12.58 -11.96 -0.01
N TYR A 44 12.14 -10.82 0.53
CA TYR A 44 10.76 -10.36 0.43
C TYR A 44 10.27 -10.18 -1.02
N GLY A 45 11.18 -9.96 -1.98
CA GLY A 45 10.85 -9.86 -3.40
C GLY A 45 10.28 -11.17 -3.93
N SER A 46 10.85 -12.30 -3.52
CA SER A 46 10.34 -13.64 -3.86
C SER A 46 8.96 -13.95 -3.27
N LEU A 47 8.57 -13.28 -2.18
CA LEU A 47 7.30 -13.50 -1.50
C LEU A 47 6.13 -12.72 -2.11
N ILE A 48 6.42 -11.71 -2.95
CA ILE A 48 5.41 -10.84 -3.56
C ILE A 48 5.33 -11.12 -5.06
N HIS A 49 4.19 -11.64 -5.50
CA HIS A 49 3.92 -11.87 -6.92
C HIS A 49 2.98 -10.79 -7.46
N ILE A 50 3.50 -9.97 -8.38
CA ILE A 50 2.72 -8.92 -9.05
C ILE A 50 2.01 -9.52 -10.27
N CYS A 51 0.72 -9.24 -10.41
CA CYS A 51 -0.04 -9.67 -11.58
C CYS A 51 0.22 -8.70 -12.74
N GLU A 52 1.01 -9.10 -13.74
CA GLU A 52 1.36 -8.25 -14.90
C GLU A 52 0.37 -8.36 -16.07
N LYS A 53 -0.85 -8.85 -15.84
CA LYS A 53 -1.82 -9.05 -16.92
C LYS A 53 -2.38 -7.72 -17.41
N GLU A 54 -1.97 -7.34 -18.62
CA GLU A 54 -2.33 -6.07 -19.25
C GLU A 54 -3.82 -5.71 -19.18
N LYS A 55 -4.69 -6.66 -19.51
CA LYS A 55 -6.15 -6.43 -19.51
C LYS A 55 -6.72 -6.14 -18.12
N LEU A 56 -6.13 -6.72 -17.07
CA LEU A 56 -6.55 -6.49 -15.69
C LEU A 56 -6.06 -5.14 -15.19
N ASN A 57 -4.82 -4.77 -15.52
CA ASN A 57 -4.17 -3.53 -15.10
C ASN A 57 -4.40 -2.36 -16.06
N TYR A 58 -5.29 -2.53 -17.06
CA TYR A 58 -5.61 -1.46 -18.00
C TYR A 58 -6.04 -0.17 -17.28
N ILE A 59 -6.86 -0.33 -16.23
CA ILE A 59 -7.15 0.72 -15.26
C ILE A 59 -5.99 0.72 -14.25
N GLY A 60 -5.18 1.78 -14.26
CA GLY A 60 -3.92 1.85 -13.49
C GLY A 60 -2.71 2.23 -14.34
N ARG A 61 -2.86 2.29 -15.67
CA ARG A 61 -1.80 2.69 -16.60
C ARG A 61 -1.46 4.17 -16.53
N LYS A 62 -2.47 5.03 -16.37
CA LYS A 62 -2.23 6.48 -16.26
C LYS A 62 -1.86 6.78 -14.83
N THR A 63 -0.94 7.71 -14.64
CA THR A 63 -0.52 8.18 -13.30
C THR A 63 -1.73 8.55 -12.44
N THR A 64 -2.72 9.25 -13.01
CA THR A 64 -3.94 9.66 -12.29
C THR A 64 -5.00 8.59 -12.11
N ASP A 65 -4.85 7.39 -12.68
CA ASP A 65 -5.84 6.32 -12.51
C ASP A 65 -5.93 5.91 -11.04
N LEU A 66 -7.13 5.50 -10.62
CA LEU A 66 -7.44 5.11 -9.24
C LEU A 66 -7.17 6.20 -8.19
N SER A 67 -6.88 7.44 -8.60
CA SER A 67 -6.86 8.60 -7.71
C SER A 67 -8.25 8.97 -7.22
N LYS A 68 -8.34 9.80 -6.17
CA LYS A 68 -9.63 10.26 -5.64
C LYS A 68 -10.48 10.97 -6.71
N SER A 69 -9.87 11.84 -7.52
CA SER A 69 -10.57 12.54 -8.60
C SER A 69 -10.99 11.58 -9.72
N TRP A 70 -10.18 10.55 -10.02
CA TRP A 70 -10.55 9.50 -10.96
C TRP A 70 -11.82 8.77 -10.51
N TYR A 71 -11.91 8.42 -9.22
CA TYR A 71 -13.11 7.78 -8.66
C TYR A 71 -14.34 8.71 -8.73
N THR A 72 -14.18 9.98 -8.38
CA THR A 72 -15.29 10.96 -8.45
C THR A 72 -15.82 11.10 -9.88
N ARG A 73 -14.92 11.23 -10.86
CA ARG A 73 -15.31 11.38 -12.28
C ARG A 73 -15.96 10.12 -12.86
N ASN A 74 -15.48 8.95 -12.46
CA ASN A 74 -15.88 7.69 -13.09
C ASN A 74 -16.98 6.92 -12.35
N ARG A 75 -17.50 7.44 -11.23
CA ARG A 75 -18.38 6.73 -10.29
C ARG A 75 -19.52 5.93 -10.94
N ASN A 76 -20.17 6.50 -11.97
CA ASN A 76 -21.31 5.90 -12.66
C ASN A 76 -20.99 5.50 -14.11
N THR A 77 -19.73 5.18 -14.41
CA THR A 77 -19.26 4.87 -15.77
C THR A 77 -18.96 3.38 -15.94
N SER A 78 -18.83 2.94 -17.19
CA SER A 78 -18.40 1.58 -17.53
C SER A 78 -17.03 1.22 -16.98
N LEU A 79 -16.16 2.20 -16.70
CA LEU A 79 -14.85 1.97 -16.09
C LEU A 79 -14.95 1.43 -14.66
N MET A 80 -15.95 1.85 -13.87
CA MET A 80 -16.17 1.29 -12.54
C MET A 80 -16.67 -0.15 -12.60
N VAL A 81 -17.55 -0.45 -13.56
CA VAL A 81 -17.99 -1.83 -13.83
C VAL A 81 -16.81 -2.70 -14.28
N GLN A 82 -15.96 -2.18 -15.17
CA GLN A 82 -14.76 -2.88 -15.61
C GLN A 82 -13.78 -3.13 -14.46
N LEU A 83 -13.54 -2.14 -13.59
CA LEU A 83 -12.68 -2.30 -12.42
C LEU A 83 -13.21 -3.38 -11.46
N LYS A 84 -14.54 -3.39 -11.23
CA LYS A 84 -15.23 -4.41 -10.43
C LYS A 84 -15.04 -5.81 -11.03
N ASN A 85 -15.29 -5.96 -12.32
CA ASN A 85 -15.15 -7.22 -13.05
C ASN A 85 -13.70 -7.71 -13.11
N ASN A 86 -12.74 -6.81 -13.34
CA ASN A 86 -11.31 -7.12 -13.34
C ASN A 86 -10.87 -7.62 -11.96
N THR A 87 -11.33 -6.97 -10.90
CA THR A 87 -11.06 -7.39 -9.51
C THR A 87 -11.65 -8.77 -9.21
N ALA A 88 -12.90 -9.02 -9.63
CA ALA A 88 -13.53 -10.34 -9.48
C ALA A 88 -12.75 -11.42 -10.25
N ASN A 89 -12.36 -11.13 -11.49
CA ASN A 89 -11.59 -12.01 -12.35
C ASN A 89 -10.21 -12.32 -11.77
N PHE A 90 -9.52 -11.30 -11.24
CA PHE A 90 -8.25 -11.45 -10.56
C PHE A 90 -8.37 -12.45 -9.41
N PHE A 91 -9.29 -12.24 -8.47
CA PHE A 91 -9.44 -13.14 -7.34
C PHE A 91 -9.89 -14.54 -7.75
N LYS A 92 -10.89 -14.66 -8.63
CA LYS A 92 -11.51 -15.95 -8.96
C LYS A 92 -10.67 -16.78 -9.92
N ASN A 93 -10.15 -16.18 -10.98
CA ASN A 93 -9.54 -16.93 -12.09
C ASN A 93 -8.01 -16.85 -12.08
N ILE A 94 -7.42 -15.75 -11.59
CA ILE A 94 -5.96 -15.63 -11.48
C ILE A 94 -5.47 -16.25 -10.17
N CYS A 95 -6.00 -15.76 -9.04
CA CYS A 95 -5.61 -16.25 -7.72
C CYS A 95 -6.31 -17.56 -7.33
N ARG A 96 -7.47 -17.88 -7.93
CA ARG A 96 -8.33 -19.01 -7.52
C ARG A 96 -8.65 -18.99 -6.02
N ALA A 97 -8.81 -17.78 -5.48
CA ALA A 97 -9.00 -17.53 -4.06
C ALA A 97 -10.48 -17.29 -3.71
N ASN A 98 -10.87 -17.72 -2.52
CA ASN A 98 -12.19 -17.43 -1.97
C ASN A 98 -12.20 -16.09 -1.21
N SER A 99 -13.38 -15.59 -0.85
CA SER A 99 -13.51 -14.28 -0.18
C SER A 99 -12.74 -14.16 1.14
N SER A 100 -12.45 -15.27 1.84
CA SER A 100 -11.68 -15.27 3.09
C SER A 100 -10.17 -15.29 2.89
N GLN A 101 -9.69 -15.49 1.66
CA GLN A 101 -8.28 -15.43 1.27
C GLN A 101 -7.93 -14.11 0.57
N CYS A 102 -8.94 -13.33 0.19
CA CYS A 102 -8.78 -12.07 -0.53
C CYS A 102 -8.77 -10.86 0.41
N ILE A 103 -7.94 -9.89 0.05
CA ILE A 103 -7.92 -8.54 0.58
C ILE A 103 -8.02 -7.56 -0.56
N TRP A 104 -8.79 -6.52 -0.37
CA TRP A 104 -8.78 -5.39 -1.28
C TRP A 104 -8.99 -4.10 -0.52
N THR A 105 -8.49 -3.01 -1.10
CA THR A 105 -8.69 -1.68 -0.54
C THR A 105 -8.99 -0.67 -1.64
N SER A 106 -9.68 0.38 -1.23
CA SER A 106 -9.99 1.57 -2.04
C SER A 106 -10.26 2.74 -1.08
N PHE A 107 -10.59 3.92 -1.61
CA PHE A 107 -11.11 4.98 -0.77
C PHE A 107 -12.43 4.55 -0.09
N LYS A 108 -12.56 4.82 1.21
CA LYS A 108 -13.72 4.40 2.03
C LYS A 108 -15.08 4.75 1.39
N GLY A 109 -15.18 5.92 0.75
CA GLY A 109 -16.39 6.37 0.05
C GLY A 109 -16.76 5.56 -1.19
N ASN A 110 -15.79 4.87 -1.81
CA ASN A 110 -15.96 4.10 -3.04
C ASN A 110 -16.06 2.59 -2.81
N ARG A 111 -16.01 2.14 -1.55
CA ARG A 111 -16.20 0.72 -1.20
C ARG A 111 -17.48 0.16 -1.80
N LYS A 112 -18.62 0.85 -1.63
CA LYS A 112 -19.92 0.38 -2.12
C LYS A 112 -19.96 0.28 -3.64
N ASP A 113 -19.26 1.19 -4.33
CA ASP A 113 -19.21 1.25 -5.79
C ASP A 113 -18.41 0.06 -6.39
N LEU A 114 -17.48 -0.52 -5.61
CA LEU A 114 -16.59 -1.62 -6.05
C LEU A 114 -16.94 -3.00 -5.48
N GLN A 115 -17.91 -3.06 -4.57
CA GLN A 115 -18.25 -4.30 -3.91
C GLN A 115 -18.98 -5.26 -4.87
N GLU A 116 -18.48 -6.49 -4.99
CA GLU A 116 -19.06 -7.56 -5.80
C GLU A 116 -19.15 -8.87 -4.99
N LYS A 117 -20.03 -9.76 -5.43
CA LYS A 117 -20.02 -11.17 -5.01
C LYS A 117 -18.65 -11.79 -5.30
N GLY A 118 -18.06 -12.44 -4.29
CA GLY A 118 -16.79 -13.17 -4.43
C GLY A 118 -15.61 -12.56 -3.66
N TYR A 119 -15.62 -11.26 -3.36
CA TYR A 119 -14.54 -10.62 -2.57
C TYR A 119 -15.01 -9.54 -1.58
N THR A 120 -16.32 -9.34 -1.42
CA THR A 120 -16.92 -8.39 -0.48
C THR A 120 -16.31 -8.43 0.93
N LYS A 121 -16.10 -9.62 1.51
CA LYS A 121 -15.56 -9.83 2.87
C LYS A 121 -14.06 -9.47 3.00
N GLY A 122 -13.42 -9.20 1.86
CA GLY A 122 -12.02 -8.83 1.74
C GLY A 122 -11.69 -7.36 2.00
N PHE A 123 -12.69 -6.50 2.16
CA PHE A 123 -12.42 -5.06 2.19
C PHE A 123 -11.72 -4.63 3.46
N LEU A 124 -10.54 -4.02 3.31
CA LEU A 124 -9.80 -3.38 4.40
C LEU A 124 -9.63 -1.89 4.10
N SER A 125 -9.86 -1.05 5.11
CA SER A 125 -9.54 0.37 4.98
C SER A 125 -8.03 0.56 4.94
N CYS A 126 -7.53 1.44 4.07
CA CYS A 126 -6.08 1.69 3.93
C CYS A 126 -5.39 2.15 5.23
N ASN A 127 -6.15 2.74 6.16
CA ASN A 127 -5.68 3.21 7.47
C ASN A 127 -5.94 2.23 8.63
N MET A 128 -6.37 1.01 8.33
CA MET A 128 -6.67 0.03 9.37
C MET A 128 -5.39 -0.39 10.11
N ARG A 129 -5.49 -0.54 11.44
CA ARG A 129 -4.40 -1.06 12.28
C ARG A 129 -4.32 -2.58 12.15
N ALA A 130 -3.11 -3.14 12.25
CA ALA A 130 -2.86 -4.56 12.06
C ALA A 130 -3.74 -5.42 12.98
N ILE A 131 -4.42 -6.41 12.39
CA ILE A 131 -5.23 -7.39 13.13
C ILE A 131 -4.75 -8.78 12.70
N ASN A 132 -4.44 -9.65 13.65
CA ASN A 132 -4.02 -11.03 13.41
C ASN A 132 -5.09 -11.87 12.66
N GLU A 133 -6.30 -11.32 12.47
CA GLU A 133 -7.45 -11.96 11.80
C GLU A 133 -7.22 -12.27 10.32
N TYR A 134 -6.18 -11.68 9.69
CA TYR A 134 -5.97 -11.75 8.25
C TYR A 134 -4.82 -12.66 7.81
N SER A 135 -4.27 -13.48 8.71
CA SER A 135 -3.10 -14.34 8.44
C SER A 135 -3.27 -15.30 7.26
N ASN A 136 -4.49 -15.79 7.00
CA ASN A 136 -4.78 -16.70 5.88
C ASN A 136 -5.04 -15.98 4.55
N ARG A 137 -4.90 -14.65 4.50
CA ARG A 137 -5.17 -13.83 3.33
C ARG A 137 -3.89 -13.52 2.58
N HIS A 138 -3.82 -13.96 1.33
CA HIS A 138 -2.61 -13.91 0.50
C HIS A 138 -2.85 -13.34 -0.90
N CYS A 139 -4.09 -12.98 -1.24
CA CYS A 139 -4.42 -12.37 -2.53
C CYS A 139 -4.89 -10.94 -2.32
N VAL A 140 -4.22 -9.97 -2.94
CA VAL A 140 -4.42 -8.54 -2.65
C VAL A 140 -4.75 -7.76 -3.92
N ALA A 141 -5.79 -6.93 -3.87
CA ALA A 141 -6.05 -5.91 -4.88
C ALA A 141 -5.96 -4.52 -4.26
N TYR A 142 -4.92 -3.76 -4.63
CA TYR A 142 -4.74 -2.37 -4.20
C TYR A 142 -5.38 -1.43 -5.22
N LEU A 143 -6.65 -1.09 -5.03
CA LEU A 143 -7.46 -0.34 -6.00
C LEU A 143 -7.46 1.15 -5.70
N MET A 144 -6.32 1.75 -5.37
CA MET A 144 -6.24 3.19 -5.13
C MET A 144 -4.86 3.72 -5.48
N ASN A 145 -4.79 4.98 -5.91
CA ASN A 145 -3.54 5.72 -6.01
C ASN A 145 -3.59 6.92 -5.04
N ARG A 146 -2.62 6.99 -4.13
CA ARG A 146 -2.56 8.01 -3.09
C ARG A 146 -1.55 9.09 -3.43
N TYR A 147 -2.00 10.32 -3.29
CA TYR A 147 -1.19 11.51 -3.45
C TYR A 147 -0.98 12.16 -2.09
N MET A 148 0.14 12.89 -1.95
CA MET A 148 0.34 13.73 -0.78
C MET A 148 -0.75 14.81 -0.76
N ASN A 149 -1.15 15.25 0.44
CA ASN A 149 -2.05 16.38 0.54
C ASN A 149 -1.42 17.60 -0.17
N PRO A 150 -2.09 18.24 -1.15
CA PRO A 150 -1.53 19.37 -1.89
C PRO A 150 -1.06 20.52 -1.01
N ILE A 151 -1.72 20.77 0.13
CA ILE A 151 -1.32 21.80 1.09
C ILE A 151 0.04 21.46 1.71
N ILE A 152 0.23 20.20 2.14
CA ILE A 152 1.48 19.72 2.73
C ILE A 152 2.59 19.72 1.68
N LYS A 153 2.29 19.27 0.46
CA LYS A 153 3.23 19.30 -0.67
C LYS A 153 3.69 20.72 -0.96
N ASN A 154 2.76 21.65 -1.14
CA ASN A 154 3.08 23.05 -1.45
C ASN A 154 3.88 23.70 -0.33
N PHE A 155 3.57 23.38 0.92
CA PHE A 155 4.35 23.82 2.06
C PHE A 155 5.83 23.40 1.96
N PHE A 156 6.12 22.12 1.67
CA PHE A 156 7.50 21.68 1.47
C PHE A 156 8.18 22.34 0.27
N LEU A 157 7.49 22.44 -0.86
CA LEU A 157 8.02 23.08 -2.07
C LEU A 157 8.37 24.55 -1.84
N GLN A 158 7.55 25.28 -1.08
CA GLN A 158 7.81 26.68 -0.71
C GLN A 158 9.05 26.84 0.18
N HIS A 159 9.43 25.80 0.91
CA HIS A 159 10.64 25.77 1.74
C HIS A 159 11.83 25.11 1.01
N GLY A 160 11.75 24.94 -0.32
CA GLY A 160 12.84 24.39 -1.13
C GLY A 160 13.02 22.86 -1.01
N ILE A 161 12.08 22.15 -0.39
CA ILE A 161 12.12 20.70 -0.25
C ILE A 161 11.32 20.05 -1.38
N SER A 162 12.01 19.28 -2.23
CA SER A 162 11.38 18.46 -3.26
C SER A 162 10.73 17.23 -2.62
N VAL A 163 9.49 16.93 -3.03
CA VAL A 163 8.73 15.77 -2.56
C VAL A 163 8.62 14.75 -3.68
N ASP A 164 9.00 13.50 -3.39
CA ASP A 164 8.77 12.37 -4.27
C ASP A 164 7.40 11.74 -3.98
N GLU A 165 6.43 12.03 -4.85
CA GLU A 165 5.07 11.53 -4.72
C GLU A 165 4.91 10.05 -5.11
N ASP A 166 5.75 9.56 -6.02
CA ASP A 166 5.70 8.16 -6.45
C ASP A 166 6.26 7.26 -5.34
N ALA A 167 7.37 7.66 -4.72
CA ALA A 167 7.88 7.00 -3.52
C ALA A 167 6.87 7.05 -2.37
N PHE A 168 6.15 8.18 -2.20
CA PHE A 168 5.07 8.28 -1.23
C PHE A 168 3.93 7.28 -1.52
N ALA A 169 3.42 7.24 -2.76
CA ALA A 169 2.36 6.33 -3.16
C ALA A 169 2.76 4.85 -2.98
N LEU A 170 3.97 4.49 -3.41
CA LEU A 170 4.54 3.17 -3.24
C LEU A 170 4.68 2.81 -1.76
N SER A 171 5.14 3.76 -0.94
CA SER A 171 5.29 3.53 0.49
C SER A 171 3.94 3.23 1.15
N GLU A 172 2.87 3.89 0.72
CA GLU A 172 1.54 3.70 1.28
C GLU A 172 0.92 2.36 0.88
N MET A 173 1.18 1.90 -0.34
CA MET A 173 0.83 0.55 -0.77
C MET A 173 1.57 -0.51 0.06
N LEU A 174 2.89 -0.37 0.22
CA LEU A 174 3.71 -1.32 0.98
C LEU A 174 3.32 -1.34 2.47
N GLN A 175 3.06 -0.17 3.08
CA GLN A 175 2.57 -0.09 4.46
C GLN A 175 1.24 -0.82 4.61
N PHE A 176 0.33 -0.65 3.65
CA PHE A 176 -0.93 -1.38 3.65
C PHE A 176 -0.70 -2.89 3.61
N ILE A 177 0.20 -3.37 2.73
CA ILE A 177 0.55 -4.78 2.60
C ILE A 177 1.12 -5.35 3.91
N TRP A 178 2.06 -4.65 4.53
CA TRP A 178 2.66 -5.09 5.78
C TRP A 178 1.70 -5.05 6.96
N ARG A 179 0.76 -4.08 7.00
CA ARG A 179 -0.23 -3.98 8.07
C ARG A 179 -1.19 -5.17 8.12
N PHE A 180 -1.61 -5.72 6.97
CA PHE A 180 -2.53 -6.85 7.00
C PHE A 180 -1.81 -8.21 7.05
N SER A 181 -0.60 -8.31 6.48
CA SER A 181 0.10 -9.60 6.37
C SER A 181 0.64 -10.12 7.70
N GLY A 182 0.63 -9.29 8.75
CA GLY A 182 1.12 -9.70 10.08
C GLY A 182 2.61 -10.03 10.09
N ILE A 183 3.37 -9.59 9.07
CA ILE A 183 4.83 -9.76 8.95
C ILE A 183 5.58 -9.06 10.10
N THR A 184 4.89 -8.26 10.92
CA THR A 184 5.39 -7.80 12.23
C THR A 184 5.60 -8.91 13.27
N ARG A 185 5.37 -10.19 12.95
CA ARG A 185 5.97 -11.29 13.70
C ARG A 185 7.47 -11.39 13.36
N PHE A 186 8.26 -10.52 13.95
CA PHE A 186 9.63 -10.86 14.31
C PHE A 186 9.51 -12.01 15.33
N ARG A 187 9.66 -13.24 14.84
CA ARG A 187 9.84 -14.42 15.69
C ARG A 187 11.31 -14.61 15.97
#